data_AF-A0A520J9P9-F1
#
_entry.id   AF-A0A520J9P9-F1
#
_cell.length_a   1.000
_cell.length_b   1.000
_cell.length_c   1.000
_cell.angle_alpha   90.00
_cell.angle_beta   90.00
_cell.angle_gamma   90.00
#
_symmetry.space_group_name_H-M   'P 1'
#
loop_
_entity.id
_entity.type
_entity.pdbx_description
1 polymer ?
#
loop_
_entity_poly.entity_id
_entity_poly.type
_entity_poly.pdbx_seq_one_letter_code
_entity_poly.pdbx_strand_id
1 'polypeptide(L)'
;MKAHINAIDPGRFVTFADSQIAERAVRVPALVEADFVMANAYFGTWSGGADKVAPWLDAFDKAYPDRMLVISEFGWPGPFSKDSASADVARTDNLKDQLAAFATRPWVGGAIFWSYADYRSNKNLFAGLADGYVDHGLVDPDRQRRPSYFAWEAANRAVSATVDLTMAGETPTGFTATVAGSAKDALPSYPLIGARLHWRAMGGDRVLLGEGEEALPVIAPGGTAKVSASWPGRLSPVTVTVDILTAEGTRAGGVVRDYEPFKAGSAAYPPDPAQLPKATS
;
A
#
# COMPACT_ATOMS: atom_id res chain seq x y z
N MET A 1 31.89 16.78 2.94
CA MET A 1 31.45 15.38 3.04
C MET A 1 31.01 14.82 1.70
N LYS A 2 29.98 15.37 1.03
CA LYS A 2 29.50 14.91 -0.30
C LYS A 2 30.62 14.71 -1.34
N ALA A 3 31.49 15.70 -1.52
CA ALA A 3 32.60 15.59 -2.48
C ALA A 3 33.52 14.37 -2.22
N HIS A 4 33.72 14.00 -0.96
CA HIS A 4 34.50 12.82 -0.59
C HIS A 4 33.75 11.51 -0.87
N ILE A 5 32.45 11.46 -0.59
CA ILE A 5 31.61 10.30 -0.92
C ILE A 5 31.61 10.07 -2.44
N ASN A 6 31.39 11.12 -3.23
CA ASN A 6 31.37 11.02 -4.69
C ASN A 6 32.72 10.61 -5.28
N ALA A 7 33.84 10.90 -4.62
CA ALA A 7 35.16 10.45 -5.06
C ALA A 7 35.34 8.92 -4.90
N ILE A 8 34.60 8.30 -3.98
CA ILE A 8 34.67 6.86 -3.66
C ILE A 8 33.55 6.09 -4.37
N ASP A 9 32.34 6.66 -4.40
CA ASP A 9 31.12 6.01 -4.89
C ASP A 9 30.22 7.02 -5.64
N PRO A 10 30.57 7.40 -6.87
CA PRO A 10 29.80 8.38 -7.64
C PRO A 10 28.45 7.86 -8.13
N GLY A 11 28.17 6.56 -7.97
CA GLY A 11 26.95 5.93 -8.45
C GLY A 11 25.74 6.04 -7.51
N ARG A 12 25.93 6.58 -6.30
CA ARG A 12 24.86 6.71 -5.29
C ARG A 12 24.62 8.18 -4.96
N PHE A 13 23.34 8.53 -4.80
CA PHE A 13 22.93 9.85 -4.33
C PHE A 13 23.33 10.08 -2.88
N VAL A 14 23.67 11.32 -2.54
CA VAL A 14 24.01 11.78 -1.21
C VAL A 14 22.93 12.72 -0.70
N THR A 15 22.36 12.39 0.45
CA THR A 15 21.34 13.20 1.12
C THR A 15 21.48 13.10 2.65
N PHE A 16 20.71 13.91 3.37
CA PHE A 16 20.50 13.83 4.81
C PHE A 16 19.14 14.43 5.16
N ALA A 17 18.54 13.97 6.25
CA ALA A 17 17.25 14.45 6.73
C ALA A 17 17.40 15.66 7.66
N ASP A 18 16.42 16.57 7.61
CA ASP A 18 16.32 17.69 8.53
C ASP A 18 14.86 17.86 9.00
N SER A 19 14.65 17.88 10.31
CA SER A 19 13.30 18.04 10.90
C SER A 19 12.81 19.49 10.87
N GLN A 20 13.73 20.47 10.77
CA GLN A 20 13.37 21.88 10.83
C GLN A 20 12.63 22.36 9.58
N ILE A 21 12.75 21.67 8.43
CA ILE A 21 12.08 22.06 7.20
C ILE A 21 10.55 22.01 7.34
N ALA A 22 10.03 21.02 8.07
CA ALA A 22 8.59 20.88 8.29
C ALA A 22 8.09 21.81 9.41
N GLU A 23 8.95 22.16 10.37
CA GLU A 23 8.63 23.06 11.47
C GLU A 23 8.75 24.54 11.07
N ARG A 24 9.61 24.86 10.10
CA ARG A 24 9.91 26.21 9.64
C ARG A 24 10.18 26.17 8.13
N ALA A 25 9.37 26.89 7.35
CA ALA A 25 9.52 27.00 5.90
C ALA A 25 10.72 27.89 5.49
N VAL A 26 11.92 27.54 5.96
CA VAL A 26 13.17 28.25 5.69
C VAL A 26 14.08 27.35 4.87
N ARG A 27 14.69 27.93 3.84
CA ARG A 27 15.73 27.25 3.07
C ARG A 27 16.97 27.05 3.95
N VAL A 28 17.37 25.80 4.14
CA VAL A 28 18.53 25.41 4.92
C VAL A 28 19.74 25.32 3.99
N PRO A 29 20.82 26.11 4.20
CA PRO A 29 21.96 26.14 3.29
C PRO A 29 22.61 24.77 3.06
N ALA A 30 22.72 23.94 4.10
CA ALA A 30 23.35 22.63 3.99
C ALA A 30 22.59 21.68 3.06
N LEU A 31 21.26 21.79 2.97
CA LEU A 31 20.43 20.90 2.15
C LEU A 31 20.51 21.22 0.66
N VAL A 32 21.01 22.41 0.31
CA VAL A 32 21.27 22.77 -1.09
C VAL A 32 22.36 21.88 -1.70
N GLU A 33 23.28 21.38 -0.86
CA GLU A 33 24.36 20.48 -1.28
C GLU A 33 23.87 19.04 -1.51
N ALA A 34 22.75 18.62 -0.92
CA ALA A 34 22.21 17.28 -1.11
C ALA A 34 21.71 17.06 -2.56
N ASP A 35 21.77 15.82 -3.04
CA ASP A 35 21.24 15.47 -4.37
C ASP A 35 19.71 15.57 -4.41
N PHE A 36 19.06 15.22 -3.30
CA PHE A 36 17.65 15.44 -3.02
C PHE A 36 17.45 15.75 -1.54
N VAL A 37 16.30 16.31 -1.17
CA VAL A 37 16.02 16.73 0.20
C VAL A 37 15.23 15.64 0.94
N MET A 38 15.56 15.45 2.22
CA MET A 38 14.80 14.60 3.13
C MET A 38 14.25 15.43 4.29
N ALA A 39 12.98 15.21 4.64
CA ALA A 39 12.31 15.93 5.72
C ALA A 39 11.51 15.00 6.63
N ASN A 40 11.65 15.18 7.94
CA ASN A 40 10.71 14.64 8.91
C ASN A 40 9.43 15.50 8.85
N ALA A 41 8.28 14.89 8.55
CA ALA A 41 7.00 15.57 8.34
C ALA A 41 5.91 14.95 9.22
N TYR A 42 5.96 15.25 10.52
CA TYR A 42 5.01 14.76 11.52
C TYR A 42 3.80 15.69 11.65
N PHE A 43 3.13 16.01 10.54
CA PHE A 43 1.93 16.83 10.54
C PHE A 43 0.78 16.12 11.27
N GLY A 44 0.05 16.88 12.08
CA GLY A 44 -0.86 16.39 13.11
C GLY A 44 -0.24 16.34 14.51
N THR A 45 1.10 16.34 14.61
CA THR A 45 1.83 16.27 15.88
C THR A 45 2.99 17.28 15.93
N TRP A 46 4.26 16.83 15.81
CA TRP A 46 5.43 17.68 15.99
C TRP A 46 5.62 18.77 14.92
N SER A 47 5.14 18.53 13.69
CA SER A 47 5.33 19.47 12.56
C SER A 47 4.16 20.44 12.35
N GLY A 48 3.23 20.54 13.30
CA GLY A 48 2.03 21.39 13.21
C GLY A 48 0.78 20.62 12.78
N GLY A 49 -0.30 21.32 12.44
CA GLY A 49 -1.59 20.70 12.09
C GLY A 49 -1.55 19.86 10.81
N ALA A 50 -2.39 18.82 10.72
CA ALA A 50 -2.48 17.96 9.54
C ALA A 50 -2.88 18.73 8.26
N ASP A 51 -3.63 19.82 8.41
CA ASP A 51 -4.03 20.72 7.33
C ASP A 51 -2.87 21.53 6.73
N LYS A 52 -1.68 21.49 7.35
CA LYS A 52 -0.50 22.26 6.91
C LYS A 52 0.36 21.57 5.87
N VAL A 53 0.11 20.31 5.55
CA VAL A 53 0.91 19.54 4.58
C VAL A 53 0.96 20.25 3.21
N ALA A 54 -0.19 20.61 2.63
CA ALA A 54 -0.22 21.22 1.30
C ALA A 54 0.46 22.61 1.25
N PRO A 55 0.15 23.57 2.17
CA PRO A 55 0.90 24.83 2.24
C PRO A 55 2.40 24.64 2.45
N TRP A 56 2.81 23.63 3.22
CA TRP A 56 4.22 23.32 3.42
C TRP A 56 4.89 22.80 2.15
N LEU A 57 4.25 21.88 1.42
CA LEU A 57 4.75 21.39 0.13
C LEU A 57 4.91 22.55 -0.87
N ASP A 58 3.95 23.47 -0.93
CA ASP A 58 4.03 24.64 -1.82
C ASP A 58 5.15 25.61 -1.41
N ALA A 59 5.46 25.71 -0.12
CA ALA A 59 6.59 26.50 0.36
C ALA A 59 7.94 25.80 0.09
N PHE A 60 7.97 24.47 0.20
CA PHE A 60 9.14 23.65 -0.11
C PHE A 60 9.56 23.82 -1.58
N ASP A 61 8.62 23.69 -2.52
CA ASP A 61 8.89 23.81 -3.97
C ASP A 61 9.51 25.16 -4.32
N LYS A 62 9.05 26.24 -3.66
CA LYS A 62 9.63 27.59 -3.82
C LYS A 62 11.03 27.71 -3.24
N ALA A 63 11.31 27.05 -2.12
CA ALA A 63 12.60 27.12 -1.43
C ALA A 63 13.67 26.24 -2.09
N TYR A 64 13.25 25.14 -2.71
CA TYR A 64 14.10 24.16 -3.37
C TYR A 64 13.58 23.83 -4.77
N PRO A 65 13.54 24.83 -5.68
CA PRO A 65 13.14 24.56 -7.06
C PRO A 65 14.07 23.49 -7.64
N ASP A 66 13.49 22.54 -8.37
CA ASP A 66 14.19 21.42 -9.02
C ASP A 66 14.77 20.35 -8.07
N ARG A 67 14.33 20.30 -6.80
CA ARG A 67 14.73 19.23 -5.87
C ARG A 67 13.58 18.26 -5.62
N MET A 68 13.89 16.97 -5.73
CA MET A 68 13.03 15.91 -5.20
C MET A 68 12.98 16.00 -3.67
N LEU A 69 11.79 15.77 -3.12
CA LEU A 69 11.57 15.59 -1.68
C LEU A 69 11.30 14.12 -1.38
N VAL A 70 11.96 13.59 -0.37
CA VAL A 70 11.59 12.32 0.27
C VAL A 70 11.19 12.60 1.70
N ILE A 71 9.99 12.17 2.08
CA ILE A 71 9.57 12.25 3.48
C ILE A 71 10.34 11.17 4.24
N SER A 72 11.30 11.58 5.06
CA SER A 72 12.19 10.65 5.77
C SER A 72 11.49 9.98 6.93
N GLU A 73 10.55 10.68 7.54
CA GLU A 73 9.73 10.18 8.63
C GLU A 73 8.39 10.90 8.62
N PHE A 74 7.31 10.15 8.77
CA PHE A 74 5.99 10.65 9.14
C PHE A 74 5.28 9.56 9.93
N GLY A 75 4.25 9.94 10.67
CA GLY A 75 3.50 9.01 11.50
C GLY A 75 2.82 9.70 12.67
N TRP A 76 2.20 8.89 13.52
CA TRP A 76 1.48 9.36 14.70
C TRP A 76 2.00 8.66 15.97
N PRO A 77 2.75 9.37 16.83
CA PRO A 77 3.16 8.88 18.14
C PRO A 77 1.97 8.77 19.10
N GLY A 78 1.92 7.67 19.84
CA GLY A 78 0.91 7.39 20.84
C GLY A 78 0.66 8.49 21.88
N PRO A 79 1.68 9.18 22.42
CA PRO A 79 1.47 10.24 23.40
C PRO A 79 0.63 11.44 22.93
N PHE A 80 0.34 11.57 21.64
CA PHE A 80 -0.60 12.56 21.10
C PHE A 80 -2.06 12.11 21.16
N SER A 81 -2.32 10.96 21.78
CA SER A 81 -3.64 10.37 21.95
C SER A 81 -3.89 10.01 23.41
N LYS A 82 -5.13 9.62 23.73
CA LYS A 82 -5.52 9.27 25.11
C LYS A 82 -4.88 7.96 25.57
N ASP A 83 -4.77 7.01 24.66
CA ASP A 83 -4.32 5.64 24.90
C ASP A 83 -3.83 5.00 23.60
N SER A 84 -3.24 3.79 23.70
CA SER A 84 -2.70 3.04 22.55
C SER A 84 -3.75 2.74 21.47
N ALA A 85 -4.99 2.47 21.86
CA ALA A 85 -6.06 2.14 20.91
C ALA A 85 -6.48 3.36 20.09
N SER A 86 -6.70 4.51 20.73
CA SER A 86 -6.99 5.78 20.06
C SER A 86 -5.80 6.30 19.24
N ALA A 87 -4.57 6.01 19.68
CA ALA A 87 -3.37 6.29 18.91
C ALA A 87 -3.33 5.53 17.58
N ASP A 88 -3.70 4.25 17.57
CA ASP A 88 -3.67 3.46 16.34
C ASP A 88 -4.75 3.87 15.32
N VAL A 89 -5.90 4.33 15.81
CA VAL A 89 -6.93 4.95 14.95
C VAL A 89 -6.38 6.24 14.34
N ALA A 90 -5.84 7.15 15.16
CA ALA A 90 -5.26 8.40 14.68
C ALA A 90 -4.08 8.18 13.72
N ARG A 91 -3.26 7.16 13.98
CA ARG A 91 -2.16 6.72 13.10
C ARG A 91 -2.68 6.25 11.75
N THR A 92 -3.75 5.46 11.74
CA THR A 92 -4.37 4.96 10.50
C THR A 92 -4.91 6.10 9.64
N ASP A 93 -5.62 7.05 10.25
CA ASP A 93 -6.21 8.17 9.53
C ASP A 93 -5.13 9.13 9.03
N ASN A 94 -4.18 9.50 9.90
CA ASN A 94 -3.04 10.35 9.55
C ASN A 94 -2.20 9.73 8.42
N LEU A 95 -1.95 8.42 8.45
CA LEU A 95 -1.22 7.71 7.40
C LEU A 95 -1.88 7.90 6.04
N LYS A 96 -3.20 7.69 5.95
CA LYS A 96 -3.95 7.81 4.71
C LYS A 96 -3.94 9.24 4.20
N ASP A 97 -4.23 10.20 5.08
CA ASP A 97 -4.33 11.61 4.72
C ASP A 97 -2.99 12.18 4.26
N GLN A 98 -1.91 11.87 4.98
CA GLN A 98 -0.57 12.35 4.61
C GLN A 98 -0.07 11.74 3.31
N LEU A 99 -0.21 10.42 3.11
CA LEU A 99 0.17 9.79 1.84
C LEU A 99 -0.62 10.38 0.65
N ALA A 100 -1.92 10.59 0.83
CA ALA A 100 -2.75 11.22 -0.19
C ALA A 100 -2.28 12.65 -0.51
N ALA A 101 -1.96 13.45 0.53
CA ALA A 101 -1.45 14.80 0.36
C ALA A 101 -0.08 14.83 -0.35
N PHE A 102 0.84 13.94 0.04
CA PHE A 102 2.16 13.81 -0.58
C PHE A 102 2.08 13.43 -2.06
N ALA A 103 1.19 12.50 -2.42
CA ALA A 103 1.00 12.06 -3.80
C ALA A 103 0.53 13.18 -4.76
N THR A 104 -0.02 14.28 -4.23
CA THR A 104 -0.46 15.42 -5.06
C THR A 104 0.67 16.24 -5.69
N ARG A 105 1.94 15.92 -5.41
CA ARG A 105 3.11 16.64 -5.95
C ARG A 105 4.08 15.65 -6.61
N PRO A 106 4.36 15.76 -7.92
CA PRO A 106 5.17 14.78 -8.65
C PRO A 106 6.65 14.76 -8.23
N TRP A 107 7.12 15.81 -7.56
CA TRP A 107 8.48 15.88 -7.02
C TRP A 107 8.63 15.27 -5.62
N VAL A 108 7.54 14.79 -5.00
CA VAL A 108 7.63 13.95 -3.80
C VAL A 108 7.91 12.51 -4.24
N GLY A 109 9.16 12.10 -4.12
CA GLY A 109 9.66 10.83 -4.64
C GLY A 109 9.51 9.63 -3.71
N GLY A 110 9.08 9.84 -2.47
CA GLY A 110 8.95 8.77 -1.50
C GLY A 110 8.49 9.25 -0.13
N ALA A 111 7.96 8.32 0.66
CA ALA A 111 7.65 8.54 2.06
C ALA A 111 7.99 7.30 2.90
N ILE A 112 8.66 7.51 4.02
CA ILE A 112 9.10 6.47 4.94
C ILE A 112 8.28 6.63 6.23
N PHE A 113 7.46 5.62 6.53
CA PHE A 113 6.70 5.59 7.77
C PHE A 113 7.64 5.33 8.95
N TRP A 114 7.66 6.27 9.89
CA TRP A 114 8.26 6.01 11.19
C TRP A 114 7.14 5.49 12.10
N SER A 115 7.22 4.30 12.69
CA SER A 115 8.26 3.28 12.57
C SER A 115 7.65 1.91 12.28
N TYR A 116 8.49 0.95 11.86
CA TYR A 116 8.02 -0.43 11.70
C TYR A 116 7.51 -0.99 13.04
N ALA A 117 8.31 -0.88 14.11
CA ALA A 117 7.97 -1.40 15.43
C ALA A 117 8.13 -0.34 16.52
N ASP A 118 7.42 -0.55 17.62
CA ASP A 118 7.66 0.16 18.89
C ASP A 118 9.13 -0.01 19.31
N TYR A 119 9.71 1.06 19.84
CA TYR A 119 11.14 1.14 20.14
C TYR A 119 11.39 1.72 21.53
N ARG A 120 12.59 1.46 22.07
CA ARG A 120 12.99 1.97 23.39
C ARG A 120 13.46 3.41 23.31
N SER A 121 12.91 4.27 24.16
CA SER A 121 13.37 5.64 24.35
C SER A 121 12.94 6.15 25.73
N ASN A 122 13.67 7.14 26.26
CA ASN A 122 13.21 7.92 27.42
C ASN A 122 12.38 9.15 27.02
N LYS A 123 12.16 9.36 25.72
CA LYS A 123 11.35 10.43 25.15
C LYS A 123 10.08 9.84 24.53
N ASN A 124 9.06 10.68 24.35
CA ASN A 124 7.82 10.33 23.63
C ASN A 124 7.09 9.15 24.28
N LEU A 125 7.04 9.13 25.61
CA LEU A 125 6.30 8.13 26.38
C LEU A 125 4.95 8.70 26.83
N PHE A 126 3.96 7.84 26.99
CA PHE A 126 2.75 8.22 27.72
C PHE A 126 3.13 8.64 29.15
N ALA A 127 2.38 9.58 29.72
CA ALA A 127 2.60 10.03 31.08
C ALA A 127 2.49 8.84 32.06
N GLY A 128 3.52 8.63 32.88
CA GLY A 128 3.59 7.55 33.85
C GLY A 128 4.06 6.19 33.31
N LEU A 129 4.37 6.07 32.01
CA LEU A 129 4.88 4.84 31.43
C LEU A 129 6.39 4.68 31.71
N ALA A 130 6.77 3.62 32.42
CA ALA A 130 8.15 3.38 32.88
C ALA A 130 8.87 2.26 32.12
N ASP A 131 8.18 1.50 31.26
CA ASP A 131 8.81 0.45 30.46
C ASP A 131 9.70 1.00 29.33
N GLY A 132 9.56 2.29 29.00
CA GLY A 132 10.37 2.98 28.01
C GLY A 132 10.05 2.60 26.57
N TYR A 133 8.91 1.98 26.28
CA TYR A 133 8.47 1.74 24.91
C TYR A 133 7.69 2.92 24.36
N VAL A 134 8.14 3.44 23.23
CA VAL A 134 7.41 4.44 22.44
C VAL A 134 6.38 3.71 21.60
N ASP A 135 5.10 3.94 21.91
CA ASP A 135 3.97 3.52 21.08
C ASP A 135 3.97 4.34 19.78
N HIS A 136 4.48 3.76 18.70
CA HIS A 136 4.60 4.44 17.41
C HIS A 136 4.58 3.46 16.24
N GLY A 137 5.02 2.22 16.47
CA GLY A 137 5.17 1.21 15.45
C GLY A 137 3.85 0.76 14.83
N LEU A 138 3.93 0.28 13.60
CA LEU A 138 2.87 -0.53 12.98
C LEU A 138 2.71 -1.89 13.69
N VAL A 139 3.77 -2.33 14.37
CA VAL A 139 3.76 -3.51 15.22
C VAL A 139 4.26 -3.18 16.63
N ASP A 140 3.80 -3.94 17.60
CA ASP A 140 4.24 -3.83 18.99
C ASP A 140 5.65 -4.43 19.21
N PRO A 141 6.21 -4.42 20.43
CA PRO A 141 7.52 -5.00 20.72
C PRO A 141 7.63 -6.49 20.37
N ASP A 142 6.52 -7.24 20.46
CA ASP A 142 6.43 -8.67 20.15
C ASP A 142 6.04 -8.95 18.68
N ARG A 143 6.10 -7.91 17.83
CA ARG A 143 5.78 -7.95 16.40
C ARG A 143 4.33 -8.30 16.08
N GLN A 144 3.42 -8.13 17.04
CA GLN A 144 2.00 -8.24 16.76
C GLN A 144 1.54 -7.03 15.95
N ARG A 145 0.83 -7.30 14.86
CA ARG A 145 0.37 -6.29 13.90
C ARG A 145 -0.79 -5.49 14.50
N ARG A 146 -0.67 -4.16 14.45
CA ARG A 146 -1.77 -3.25 14.79
C ARG A 146 -2.68 -3.02 13.56
N PRO A 147 -3.92 -2.54 13.73
CA PRO A 147 -4.76 -2.15 12.59
C PRO A 147 -4.06 -1.22 11.57
N SER A 148 -3.27 -0.26 12.03
CA SER A 148 -2.46 0.62 11.17
C SER A 148 -1.48 -0.14 10.25
N TYR A 149 -0.97 -1.31 10.65
CA TYR A 149 -0.15 -2.17 9.79
C TYR A 149 -0.88 -2.54 8.49
N PHE A 150 -2.15 -2.94 8.60
CA PHE A 150 -2.93 -3.36 7.45
C PHE A 150 -3.30 -2.18 6.56
N ALA A 151 -3.46 -0.98 7.13
CA ALA A 151 -3.60 0.26 6.35
C ALA A 151 -2.31 0.58 5.57
N TRP A 152 -1.14 0.47 6.22
CA TRP A 152 0.15 0.64 5.56
C TRP A 152 0.39 -0.40 4.46
N GLU A 153 0.07 -1.67 4.72
CA GLU A 153 0.18 -2.76 3.72
C GLU A 153 -0.72 -2.49 2.51
N ALA A 154 -1.96 -2.05 2.73
CA ALA A 154 -2.87 -1.70 1.65
C ALA A 154 -2.36 -0.50 0.83
N ALA A 155 -1.81 0.53 1.48
CA ALA A 155 -1.28 1.71 0.81
C ALA A 155 0.00 1.42 -0.01
N ASN A 156 0.80 0.44 0.40
CA ASN A 156 2.04 0.05 -0.27
C ASN A 156 1.88 -1.11 -1.26
N ARG A 157 0.65 -1.59 -1.47
CA ARG A 157 0.40 -2.71 -2.36
C ARG A 157 0.74 -2.29 -3.81
N ALA A 158 1.83 -2.84 -4.34
CA ALA A 158 2.38 -2.42 -5.63
C ALA A 158 1.51 -2.81 -6.84
N VAL A 159 0.56 -3.73 -6.61
CA VAL A 159 -0.26 -4.37 -7.63
C VAL A 159 -1.69 -4.61 -7.17
N SER A 160 -2.60 -4.60 -8.12
CA SER A 160 -3.96 -5.15 -7.97
C SER A 160 -4.21 -6.22 -9.04
N ALA A 161 -5.14 -7.13 -8.78
CA ALA A 161 -5.51 -8.18 -9.70
C ALA A 161 -7.04 -8.35 -9.74
N THR A 162 -7.58 -8.57 -10.93
CA THR A 162 -8.97 -9.00 -11.15
C THR A 162 -8.97 -10.32 -11.91
N VAL A 163 -10.04 -11.10 -11.76
CA VAL A 163 -10.20 -12.41 -12.41
C VAL A 163 -11.58 -12.47 -13.06
N ASP A 164 -11.58 -12.64 -14.39
CA ASP A 164 -12.76 -12.91 -15.19
C ASP A 164 -12.80 -14.39 -15.55
N LEU A 165 -13.89 -15.09 -15.20
CA LEU A 165 -14.00 -16.52 -15.48
C LEU A 165 -14.38 -16.76 -16.94
N THR A 166 -13.76 -17.77 -17.54
CA THR A 166 -14.13 -18.30 -18.86
C THR A 166 -15.18 -19.39 -18.66
N MET A 167 -16.33 -19.23 -19.30
CA MET A 167 -17.51 -20.08 -19.09
C MET A 167 -17.87 -20.85 -20.36
N ALA A 168 -18.20 -22.13 -20.21
CA ALA A 168 -18.89 -22.95 -21.21
C ALA A 168 -20.32 -23.24 -20.71
N GLY A 169 -21.28 -22.41 -21.13
CA GLY A 169 -22.60 -22.37 -20.49
C GLY A 169 -22.46 -21.94 -19.02
N GLU A 170 -22.97 -22.76 -18.10
CA GLU A 170 -22.86 -22.55 -16.64
C GLU A 170 -21.59 -23.17 -16.03
N THR A 171 -20.73 -23.76 -16.85
CA THR A 171 -19.53 -24.45 -16.36
C THR A 171 -18.29 -23.56 -16.48
N PRO A 172 -17.60 -23.24 -15.38
CA PRO A 172 -16.32 -22.54 -15.44
C PRO A 172 -15.24 -23.49 -15.99
N THR A 173 -14.51 -23.02 -16.99
CA THR A 173 -13.50 -23.78 -17.76
C THR A 173 -12.14 -23.09 -17.79
N GLY A 174 -12.04 -21.89 -17.24
CA GLY A 174 -10.83 -21.08 -17.31
C GLY A 174 -11.00 -19.74 -16.61
N PHE A 175 -9.95 -18.94 -16.65
CA PHE A 175 -10.01 -17.53 -16.28
C PHE A 175 -9.07 -16.69 -17.14
N THR A 176 -9.29 -15.37 -17.12
CA THR A 176 -8.32 -14.35 -17.49
C THR A 176 -8.12 -13.42 -16.31
N ALA A 177 -6.89 -13.36 -15.79
CA ALA A 177 -6.50 -12.46 -14.73
C ALA A 177 -5.91 -11.20 -15.37
N THR A 178 -6.35 -10.03 -14.92
CA THR A 178 -5.72 -8.74 -15.26
C THR A 178 -4.96 -8.25 -14.05
N VAL A 179 -3.63 -8.18 -14.16
CA VAL A 179 -2.74 -7.63 -13.13
C VAL A 179 -2.43 -6.19 -13.50
N ALA A 180 -2.72 -5.25 -12.60
CA ALA A 180 -2.42 -3.84 -12.80
C ALA A 180 -1.31 -3.40 -11.82
N GLY A 181 -0.35 -2.64 -12.34
CA GLY A 181 0.62 -1.94 -11.50
C GLY A 181 -0.02 -0.75 -10.77
N SER A 182 0.71 -0.18 -9.82
CA SER A 182 0.37 1.10 -9.18
C SER A 182 0.04 2.20 -10.21
N ALA A 183 -0.85 3.14 -9.86
CA ALA A 183 -1.14 4.28 -10.72
C ALA A 183 0.11 5.16 -10.89
N LYS A 184 0.20 5.91 -12.00
CA LYS A 184 1.39 6.73 -12.32
C LYS A 184 1.64 7.86 -11.32
N ASP A 185 0.57 8.40 -10.75
CA ASP A 185 0.53 9.49 -9.78
C ASP A 185 0.34 8.98 -8.35
N ALA A 186 0.43 7.67 -8.11
CA ALA A 186 0.40 7.10 -6.78
C ALA A 186 1.73 7.31 -6.04
N LEU A 187 1.68 7.18 -4.72
CA LEU A 187 2.87 7.10 -3.86
C LEU A 187 2.71 5.87 -2.95
N PRO A 188 3.50 4.79 -3.15
CA PRO A 188 4.57 4.65 -4.12
C PRO A 188 4.09 4.32 -5.55
N SER A 189 4.88 4.70 -6.56
CA SER A 189 4.67 4.35 -7.96
C SER A 189 5.98 3.90 -8.60
N TYR A 190 6.12 2.60 -8.87
CA TYR A 190 7.32 2.00 -9.43
C TYR A 190 6.98 0.79 -10.31
N PRO A 191 7.84 0.45 -11.29
CA PRO A 191 7.62 -0.71 -12.14
C PRO A 191 7.72 -2.02 -11.35
N LEU A 192 6.81 -2.95 -11.62
CA LEU A 192 6.92 -4.31 -11.13
C LEU A 192 7.85 -5.10 -12.06
N ILE A 193 9.00 -5.54 -11.54
CA ILE A 193 10.05 -6.21 -12.31
C ILE A 193 10.25 -7.63 -11.76
N GLY A 194 10.30 -8.62 -12.65
CA GLY A 194 10.57 -10.02 -12.29
C GLY A 194 9.46 -10.70 -11.48
N ALA A 195 8.27 -10.11 -11.43
CA ALA A 195 7.14 -10.70 -10.73
C ALA A 195 6.58 -11.92 -11.46
N ARG A 196 5.90 -12.77 -10.70
CA ARG A 196 5.26 -13.99 -11.18
C ARG A 196 3.83 -14.05 -10.68
N LEU A 197 2.94 -14.56 -11.51
CA LEU A 197 1.57 -14.88 -11.14
C LEU A 197 1.49 -16.37 -10.86
N HIS A 198 1.13 -16.74 -9.64
CA HIS A 198 0.77 -18.10 -9.27
C HIS A 198 -0.76 -18.20 -9.18
N TRP A 199 -1.36 -19.26 -9.72
CA TRP A 199 -2.79 -19.45 -9.65
C TRP A 199 -3.18 -20.88 -9.32
N ARG A 200 -4.35 -21.02 -8.70
CA ARG A 200 -4.96 -22.30 -8.34
C ARG A 200 -6.47 -22.23 -8.47
N ALA A 201 -7.07 -23.20 -9.16
CA ALA A 201 -8.51 -23.38 -9.28
C ALA A 201 -8.94 -24.63 -8.49
N MET A 202 -9.84 -24.44 -7.52
CA MET A 202 -10.33 -25.49 -6.63
C MET A 202 -11.83 -25.67 -6.83
N GLY A 203 -12.28 -26.92 -7.00
CA GLY A 203 -13.70 -27.26 -6.94
C GLY A 203 -14.25 -27.16 -5.52
N GLY A 204 -15.57 -27.02 -5.38
CA GLY A 204 -16.25 -26.94 -4.08
C GLY A 204 -16.07 -28.18 -3.19
N ASP A 205 -15.71 -29.32 -3.78
CA ASP A 205 -15.31 -30.55 -3.09
C ASP A 205 -13.82 -30.59 -2.72
N ARG A 206 -13.13 -29.46 -2.83
CA ARG A 206 -11.69 -29.28 -2.61
C ARG A 206 -10.82 -30.10 -3.56
N VAL A 207 -11.34 -30.52 -4.71
CA VAL A 207 -10.54 -31.12 -5.79
C VAL A 207 -9.80 -30.00 -6.53
N LEU A 208 -8.50 -30.20 -6.76
CA LEU A 208 -7.71 -29.33 -7.62
C LEU A 208 -8.15 -29.49 -9.07
N LEU A 209 -8.66 -28.42 -9.67
CA LEU A 209 -9.08 -28.39 -11.08
C LEU A 209 -7.91 -28.00 -11.99
N GLY A 210 -7.03 -27.12 -11.50
CA GLY A 210 -5.82 -26.71 -12.18
C GLY A 210 -4.98 -25.79 -11.31
N GLU A 211 -3.69 -25.72 -11.61
CA GLU A 211 -2.74 -24.77 -11.02
C GLU A 211 -1.67 -24.41 -12.05
N GLY A 212 -1.01 -23.29 -11.84
CA GLY A 212 0.08 -22.87 -12.69
C GLY A 212 0.78 -21.63 -12.19
N GLU A 213 1.90 -21.34 -12.82
CA GLU A 213 2.70 -20.14 -12.56
C GLU A 213 3.17 -19.55 -13.89
N GLU A 214 3.12 -18.23 -14.01
CA GLU A 214 3.57 -17.51 -15.20
C GLU A 214 4.39 -16.29 -14.81
N ALA A 215 5.52 -16.09 -15.51
CA ALA A 215 6.31 -14.88 -15.36
C ALA A 215 5.56 -13.68 -15.96
N LEU A 216 5.41 -12.61 -15.19
CA LEU A 216 4.81 -11.39 -15.68
C LEU A 216 5.86 -10.56 -16.42
N PRO A 217 5.47 -9.86 -17.52
CA PRO A 217 6.33 -8.85 -18.11
C PRO A 217 6.56 -7.72 -17.10
N VAL A 218 7.53 -6.84 -17.39
CA VAL A 218 7.69 -5.61 -16.60
C VAL A 218 6.39 -4.80 -16.70
N ILE A 219 5.73 -4.58 -15.57
CA ILE A 219 4.50 -3.77 -15.49
C ILE A 219 4.91 -2.37 -15.01
N ALA A 220 5.00 -1.43 -15.94
CA ALA A 220 5.21 -0.02 -15.60
C ALA A 220 4.00 0.55 -14.83
N PRO A 221 4.15 1.65 -14.08
CA PRO A 221 3.03 2.33 -13.46
C PRO A 221 1.90 2.68 -14.46
N GLY A 222 0.66 2.39 -14.07
CA GLY A 222 -0.53 2.47 -14.92
C GLY A 222 -0.62 1.40 -16.02
N GLY A 223 0.37 0.50 -16.10
CA GLY A 223 0.38 -0.63 -17.02
C GLY A 223 -0.41 -1.81 -16.48
N THR A 224 -0.74 -2.74 -17.39
CA THR A 224 -1.40 -4.00 -17.05
C THR A 224 -0.76 -5.17 -17.78
N ALA A 225 -0.89 -6.36 -17.20
CA ALA A 225 -0.57 -7.64 -17.81
C ALA A 225 -1.78 -8.58 -17.69
N LYS A 226 -1.94 -9.49 -18.64
CA LYS A 226 -3.00 -10.50 -18.60
C LYS A 226 -2.41 -11.90 -18.62
N VAL A 227 -2.98 -12.77 -17.81
CA VAL A 227 -2.66 -14.20 -17.79
C VAL A 227 -3.96 -14.98 -17.90
N SER A 228 -4.01 -15.94 -18.80
CA SER A 228 -5.19 -16.78 -19.00
C SER A 228 -4.82 -18.24 -18.81
N ALA A 229 -5.70 -18.98 -18.15
CA ALA A 229 -5.55 -20.42 -17.96
C ALA A 229 -6.89 -21.13 -18.14
N SER A 230 -6.82 -22.41 -18.47
CA SER A 230 -7.98 -23.27 -18.65
C SER A 230 -7.82 -24.57 -17.86
N TRP A 231 -8.93 -25.16 -17.46
CA TRP A 231 -9.01 -26.48 -16.84
C TRP A 231 -10.20 -27.27 -17.40
N PRO A 232 -10.22 -28.60 -17.22
CA PRO A 232 -11.39 -29.40 -17.54
C PRO A 232 -12.63 -28.90 -16.77
N GLY A 233 -13.62 -28.41 -17.50
CA GLY A 233 -14.83 -27.84 -16.91
C GLY A 233 -15.61 -28.84 -16.07
N ARG A 234 -16.08 -28.39 -14.90
CA ARG A 234 -17.01 -29.14 -14.05
C ARG A 234 -18.08 -28.20 -13.53
N LEU A 235 -19.35 -28.59 -13.67
CA LEU A 235 -20.48 -27.83 -13.11
C LEU A 235 -20.53 -28.02 -11.60
N SER A 236 -19.66 -27.32 -10.90
CA SER A 236 -19.53 -27.29 -9.45
C SER A 236 -19.11 -25.89 -9.01
N PRO A 237 -19.21 -25.56 -7.72
CA PRO A 237 -18.57 -24.37 -7.19
C PRO A 237 -17.07 -24.39 -7.53
N VAL A 238 -16.50 -23.22 -7.83
CA VAL A 238 -15.07 -23.06 -8.12
C VAL A 238 -14.54 -21.83 -7.42
N THR A 239 -13.41 -21.99 -6.72
CA THR A 239 -12.61 -20.90 -6.16
C THR A 239 -11.32 -20.80 -6.97
N VAL A 240 -11.10 -19.65 -7.60
CA VAL A 240 -9.83 -19.32 -8.26
C VAL A 240 -9.04 -18.38 -7.36
N THR A 241 -7.86 -18.80 -6.94
CA THR A 241 -6.89 -17.97 -6.24
C THR A 241 -5.81 -17.55 -7.21
N VAL A 242 -5.52 -16.25 -7.26
CA VAL A 242 -4.39 -15.67 -7.99
C VAL A 242 -3.53 -14.91 -7.00
N ASP A 243 -2.25 -15.26 -6.92
CA ASP A 243 -1.24 -14.58 -6.11
C ASP A 243 -0.16 -13.98 -7.00
N ILE A 244 0.20 -12.74 -6.74
CA ILE A 244 1.31 -12.06 -7.41
C ILE A 244 2.50 -12.09 -6.47
N LEU A 245 3.59 -12.70 -6.92
CA LEU A 245 4.83 -12.87 -6.17
C LEU A 245 5.90 -11.93 -6.73
N THR A 246 6.71 -11.33 -5.85
CA THR A 246 7.92 -10.59 -6.25
C THR A 246 8.96 -11.54 -6.86
N ALA A 247 10.03 -10.98 -7.42
CA ALA A 247 11.14 -11.77 -7.94
C ALA A 247 11.73 -12.72 -6.87
N GLU A 248 11.73 -12.27 -5.60
CA GLU A 248 12.21 -13.02 -4.43
C GLU A 248 11.17 -14.02 -3.88
N GLY A 249 9.97 -14.06 -4.46
CA GLY A 249 8.91 -14.99 -4.06
C GLY A 249 8.04 -14.50 -2.89
N THR A 250 8.14 -13.23 -2.49
CA THR A 250 7.24 -12.66 -1.47
C THR A 250 5.92 -12.28 -2.11
N ARG A 251 4.79 -12.50 -1.44
CA ARG A 251 3.47 -12.10 -1.96
C ARG A 251 3.34 -10.58 -2.01
N ALA A 252 3.23 -10.03 -3.22
CA ALA A 252 3.00 -8.60 -3.49
C ALA A 252 1.51 -8.23 -3.54
N GLY A 253 0.64 -9.20 -3.85
CA GLY A 253 -0.80 -8.99 -3.97
C GLY A 253 -1.50 -10.24 -4.50
N GLY A 254 -2.76 -10.09 -4.92
CA GLY A 254 -3.55 -11.19 -5.46
C GLY A 254 -5.04 -11.00 -5.23
N VAL A 255 -5.84 -11.94 -5.73
CA VAL A 255 -7.29 -11.94 -5.65
C VAL A 255 -7.82 -13.37 -5.54
N VAL A 256 -8.92 -13.54 -4.81
CA VAL A 256 -9.70 -14.78 -4.77
C VAL A 256 -11.03 -14.51 -5.46
N ARG A 257 -11.42 -15.38 -6.39
CA ARG A 257 -12.68 -15.31 -7.13
C ARG A 257 -13.46 -16.60 -6.98
N ASP A 258 -14.60 -16.49 -6.30
CA ASP A 258 -15.55 -17.60 -6.16
C ASP A 258 -16.62 -17.56 -7.26
N TYR A 259 -17.01 -18.76 -7.69
CA TYR A 259 -18.14 -19.05 -8.55
C TYR A 259 -19.00 -20.13 -7.93
N GLU A 260 -20.31 -19.88 -7.93
CA GLU A 260 -21.34 -20.81 -7.50
C GLU A 260 -22.31 -21.00 -8.68
N PRO A 261 -22.50 -22.23 -9.21
CA PRO A 261 -23.50 -22.49 -10.22
C PRO A 261 -24.89 -22.08 -9.73
N PHE A 262 -25.66 -21.41 -10.58
CA PHE A 262 -27.03 -21.09 -10.26
C PHE A 262 -27.87 -22.36 -10.16
N LYS A 263 -28.42 -22.67 -8.98
CA LYS A 263 -29.39 -23.74 -8.81
C LYS A 263 -30.81 -23.20 -8.98
N ALA A 264 -31.33 -23.26 -10.21
CA ALA A 264 -32.76 -23.07 -10.44
C ALA A 264 -33.54 -24.14 -9.66
N GLY A 265 -34.33 -23.74 -8.64
CA GLY A 265 -35.18 -24.63 -7.84
C GLY A 265 -34.78 -24.84 -6.37
N SER A 266 -33.70 -24.22 -5.87
CA SER A 266 -33.33 -24.29 -4.44
C SER A 266 -34.00 -23.22 -3.56
N ALA A 267 -34.84 -22.36 -4.13
CA ALA A 267 -35.71 -21.51 -3.32
C ALA A 267 -36.87 -22.38 -2.79
N ALA A 268 -36.92 -22.60 -1.48
CA ALA A 268 -38.02 -23.33 -0.84
C ALA A 268 -39.39 -22.70 -1.14
N TYR A 269 -39.39 -21.41 -1.53
CA TYR A 269 -40.55 -20.68 -2.01
C TYR A 269 -40.14 -19.88 -3.25
N PRO A 270 -40.92 -19.92 -4.35
CA PRO A 270 -40.74 -18.97 -5.45
C PRO A 270 -40.90 -17.54 -4.91
N PRO A 271 -40.18 -16.54 -5.48
CA PRO A 271 -40.36 -15.15 -5.09
C PRO A 271 -41.82 -14.74 -5.32
N ASP A 272 -42.44 -14.08 -4.34
CA ASP A 272 -43.78 -13.53 -4.47
C ASP A 272 -43.78 -12.49 -5.61
N PRO A 273 -44.55 -12.72 -6.69
CA PRO A 273 -44.62 -11.79 -7.82
C PRO A 273 -45.03 -10.37 -7.41
N ALA A 274 -45.73 -10.20 -6.27
CA ALA A 274 -46.11 -8.90 -5.74
C ALA A 274 -44.94 -8.12 -5.11
N GLN A 275 -43.83 -8.79 -4.79
CA GLN A 275 -42.63 -8.20 -4.17
C GLN A 275 -41.45 -8.08 -5.13
N LEU A 276 -41.58 -8.57 -6.36
CA LEU A 276 -40.55 -8.35 -7.38
C LEU A 276 -40.46 -6.85 -7.69
N PRO A 277 -39.23 -6.30 -7.86
CA PRO A 277 -39.04 -4.93 -8.29
C PRO A 277 -39.82 -4.72 -9.59
N LYS A 278 -40.77 -3.78 -9.57
CA LYS A 278 -41.48 -3.41 -10.80
C LYS A 278 -40.45 -2.86 -11.76
N ALA A 279 -40.41 -3.42 -12.97
CA ALA A 279 -39.59 -2.89 -14.04
C ALA A 279 -39.92 -1.41 -14.19
N THR A 280 -38.94 -0.56 -13.95
CA THR A 280 -39.04 0.87 -14.24
C THR A 280 -39.09 0.99 -15.76
N SER A 281 -40.29 1.24 -16.28
CA SER A 281 -40.54 1.67 -17.66
C SER A 281 -39.88 3.01 -17.94
#